data_AF-A0AAW2NRK2-F1
#
_entry.id   AF-A0AAW2NRK2-F1
#
_cell.length_a   1.000
_cell.length_b   1.000
_cell.length_c   1.000
_cell.angle_alpha   90.00
_cell.angle_beta   90.00
_cell.angle_gamma   90.00
#
_symmetry.space_group_name_H-M   'P 1'
#
loop_
_entity.id
_entity.type
_entity.pdbx_description
1 polymer ?
#
loop_
_entity_poly.entity_id
_entity_poly.type
_entity_poly.pdbx_seq_one_letter_code
_entity_poly.pdbx_strand_id
1 'polypeptide(L)'
;MEDCRHVIQELTGAFEGNGIADMRREMEQMSIQIGLLQRAVSNAPVVAHDVGARLRIPEPKAYGGARDAKEVENFLFDMEQYFLAANVVDEARRCRLRQCI
;
A
#
# COMPACT_ATOMS: atom_id res chain seq x y z
N MET A 1 52.49 24.83 -29.26
CA MET A 1 51.54 25.44 -28.30
C MET A 1 50.08 25.25 -28.71
N GLU A 2 49.77 25.10 -30.01
CA GLU A 2 48.39 24.84 -30.48
C GLU A 2 47.83 23.47 -30.09
N ASP A 3 48.66 22.41 -30.03
CA ASP A 3 48.19 21.07 -29.62
C ASP A 3 47.64 21.05 -28.19
N CYS A 4 48.30 21.75 -27.26
CA CYS A 4 47.85 21.84 -25.88
C CYS A 4 46.51 22.59 -25.79
N ARG A 5 46.32 23.62 -26.62
CA ARG A 5 45.04 24.35 -26.72
C ARG A 5 43.93 23.46 -27.26
N HIS A 6 44.21 22.60 -28.25
CA HIS A 6 43.22 21.68 -28.81
C HIS A 6 42.79 20.63 -27.78
N VAL A 7 43.75 20.03 -27.08
CA VAL A 7 43.47 19.03 -26.02
C VAL A 7 42.68 19.63 -24.87
N ILE A 8 42.99 20.88 -24.47
CA ILE A 8 42.21 21.60 -23.44
C ILE A 8 40.78 21.85 -23.93
N GLN A 9 40.57 22.24 -25.19
CA GLN A 9 39.22 22.47 -25.72
C GLN A 9 38.40 21.18 -25.82
N GLU A 10 39.01 20.07 -26.21
CA GLU A 10 38.35 18.76 -26.28
C GLU A 10 37.96 18.24 -24.89
N LEU A 11 38.88 18.31 -23.92
CA LEU A 11 38.60 18.00 -22.52
C LEU A 11 37.51 18.91 -21.96
N THR A 12 37.53 20.21 -22.26
CA THR A 12 36.50 21.15 -21.79
C THR A 12 35.13 20.80 -22.38
N GLY A 13 35.03 20.55 -23.68
CA GLY A 13 33.77 20.16 -24.34
C GLY A 13 33.21 18.83 -23.85
N ALA A 14 34.08 17.88 -23.46
CA ALA A 14 33.66 16.60 -22.88
C ALA A 14 33.02 16.74 -21.48
N PHE A 15 33.38 17.79 -20.73
CA PHE A 15 32.84 18.07 -19.41
C PHE A 15 31.79 19.21 -19.38
N GLU A 16 31.56 19.89 -20.51
CA GLU A 16 30.49 20.90 -20.70
C GLU A 16 29.07 20.28 -20.75
N GLY A 17 28.95 18.98 -20.49
CA GLY A 17 27.66 18.34 -20.31
C GLY A 17 26.98 18.82 -19.03
N ASN A 18 25.84 19.49 -19.17
CA ASN A 18 24.98 19.91 -18.05
C ASN A 18 24.28 18.75 -17.33
N GLY A 19 24.66 17.48 -17.55
CA GLY A 19 23.93 16.32 -17.03
C GLY A 19 23.70 16.35 -15.52
N ILE A 20 24.65 16.86 -14.73
CA ILE A 20 24.46 17.04 -13.28
C ILE A 20 23.41 18.12 -12.98
N ALA A 21 23.44 19.23 -13.72
CA ALA A 21 22.46 20.31 -13.58
C ALA A 21 21.05 19.88 -14.03
N ASP A 22 20.97 19.07 -15.09
CA ASP A 22 19.73 18.52 -15.62
C ASP A 22 19.12 17.50 -14.65
N MET A 23 19.92 16.57 -14.11
CA MET A 23 19.48 15.65 -13.06
C MET A 23 18.98 16.39 -11.82
N ARG A 24 19.67 17.45 -11.40
CA ARG A 24 19.24 18.25 -10.25
C ARG A 24 17.90 18.93 -10.51
N ARG A 25 17.69 19.45 -11.72
CA ARG A 25 16.41 20.04 -12.15
C ARG A 25 15.29 19.00 -12.17
N GLU A 26 15.55 17.79 -12.66
CA GLU A 26 14.57 16.70 -12.67
C GLU A 26 14.20 16.26 -11.25
N MET A 27 15.19 16.17 -10.34
CA MET A 27 14.93 15.87 -8.92
C MET A 27 14.05 16.94 -8.26
N GLU A 28 14.32 18.22 -8.51
CA GLU A 28 13.51 19.33 -8.02
C GLU A 28 12.07 19.23 -8.55
N GLN A 29 11.91 18.94 -9.85
CA GLN A 29 10.60 18.79 -10.48
C GLN A 29 9.81 17.60 -9.90
N MET A 30 10.45 16.45 -9.71
CA MET A 30 9.82 15.29 -9.08
C MET A 30 9.43 15.56 -7.63
N SER A 31 10.28 16.25 -6.87
CA SER A 31 9.97 16.63 -5.49
C SER A 31 8.70 17.49 -5.40
N ILE A 32 8.56 18.46 -6.32
CA ILE A 32 7.35 19.28 -6.43
C ILE A 32 6.13 18.43 -6.75
N GLN A 33 6.23 17.55 -7.75
CA GLN A 33 5.12 16.68 -8.17
C GLN A 33 4.67 15.74 -7.03
N ILE A 34 5.61 15.15 -6.29
CA ILE A 34 5.32 14.32 -5.12
C ILE A 34 4.62 15.15 -4.05
N GLY A 35 5.11 16.36 -3.74
CA GLY A 35 4.47 17.24 -2.76
C GLY A 35 3.05 17.64 -3.15
N LEU A 36 2.80 17.87 -4.44
CA LEU A 36 1.46 18.16 -4.96
C LEU A 36 0.53 16.95 -4.88
N LEU A 37 1.02 15.75 -5.23
CA LEU A 37 0.25 14.50 -5.11
C LEU A 37 -0.07 14.19 -3.64
N GLN A 38 0.89 14.31 -2.74
CA GLN A 38 0.67 14.13 -1.30
C GLN A 38 -0.37 15.10 -0.75
N ARG A 39 -0.30 16.38 -1.15
CA ARG A 39 -1.30 17.37 -0.78
C ARG A 39 -2.67 17.07 -1.40
N ALA A 40 -2.71 16.62 -2.65
CA ALA A 40 -3.95 16.23 -3.31
C ALA A 40 -4.58 15.01 -2.62
N VAL A 41 -3.78 14.04 -2.18
CA VAL A 41 -4.25 12.88 -1.39
C VAL A 41 -4.70 13.29 0.01
N SER A 42 -4.02 14.25 0.64
CA SER A 42 -4.35 14.74 1.98
C SER A 42 -5.57 15.67 2.01
N ASN A 43 -5.76 16.46 0.94
CA ASN A 43 -6.86 17.42 0.78
C ASN A 43 -8.03 16.85 -0.02
N ALA A 44 -7.85 15.72 -0.71
CA ALA A 44 -8.98 14.95 -1.18
C ALA A 44 -9.86 14.70 0.06
N PRO A 45 -11.19 14.83 -0.04
CA PRO A 45 -12.01 14.14 0.93
C PRO A 45 -11.44 12.73 0.94
N VAL A 46 -11.07 12.24 2.12
CA VAL A 46 -10.90 10.82 2.32
C VAL A 46 -12.24 10.28 1.85
N VAL A 47 -12.32 9.88 0.57
CA VAL A 47 -13.18 8.79 0.19
C VAL A 47 -12.60 7.77 1.11
N ALA A 48 -13.30 7.58 2.21
CA ALA A 48 -13.00 6.51 3.09
C ALA A 48 -13.16 5.31 2.14
N HIS A 49 -12.05 4.87 1.53
CA HIS A 49 -11.60 3.52 1.79
C HIS A 49 -11.52 3.47 3.29
N ASP A 50 -12.71 3.29 3.81
CA ASP A 50 -13.04 3.22 5.18
C ASP A 50 -12.19 2.00 5.53
N VAL A 51 -11.08 2.27 6.19
CA VAL A 51 -10.27 1.22 6.81
C VAL A 51 -11.16 0.50 7.84
N GLY A 52 -12.28 1.12 8.21
CA GLY A 52 -13.46 0.50 8.78
C GLY A 52 -14.70 0.57 7.89
N ALA A 53 -14.60 0.34 6.56
CA ALA A 53 -15.73 -0.09 5.72
C ALA A 53 -15.99 -1.47 6.24
N ARG A 54 -16.64 -1.44 7.38
CA ARG A 54 -17.69 -2.29 7.80
C ARG A 54 -18.75 -2.17 6.69
N LEU A 55 -18.41 -2.61 5.47
CA LEU A 55 -19.15 -3.69 4.84
C LEU A 55 -19.65 -4.47 6.02
N ARG A 56 -20.95 -4.33 6.30
CA ARG A 56 -21.56 -5.03 7.41
C ARG A 56 -21.41 -6.49 7.05
N ILE A 57 -20.27 -7.08 7.38
CA ILE A 57 -19.98 -8.47 7.10
C ILE A 57 -21.03 -9.17 7.93
N PRO A 58 -21.95 -9.88 7.29
CA PRO A 58 -22.99 -10.58 8.00
C PRO A 58 -22.32 -11.48 9.04
N GLU A 59 -22.78 -11.43 10.28
CA GLU A 59 -22.28 -12.34 11.30
C GLU A 59 -22.55 -13.77 10.83
N PRO A 60 -21.57 -14.69 10.98
CA PRO A 60 -21.74 -16.08 10.57
C PRO A 60 -22.79 -16.72 11.47
N LYS A 61 -23.49 -17.71 10.94
CA LYS A 61 -24.53 -18.43 11.69
C LYS A 61 -23.89 -19.14 12.88
N ALA A 62 -24.54 -19.09 14.05
CA ALA A 62 -24.13 -19.84 15.21
C ALA A 62 -24.24 -21.35 14.96
N TYR A 63 -23.29 -22.12 15.51
CA TYR A 63 -23.33 -23.57 15.50
C TYR A 63 -24.52 -24.08 16.33
N GLY A 64 -25.37 -24.92 15.74
CA GLY A 64 -26.56 -25.46 16.39
C GLY A 64 -26.29 -26.70 17.24
N GLY A 65 -25.08 -27.25 17.21
CA GLY A 65 -24.65 -28.31 18.12
C GLY A 65 -25.07 -29.72 17.73
N ALA A 66 -25.67 -29.94 16.56
CA ALA A 66 -26.03 -31.29 16.15
C ALA A 66 -24.77 -32.09 15.81
N ARG A 67 -24.83 -33.40 16.06
CA ARG A 67 -23.75 -34.34 15.69
C ARG A 67 -23.87 -34.72 14.22
N ASP A 68 -23.84 -33.71 13.36
CA ASP A 68 -23.98 -33.82 11.91
C ASP A 68 -22.72 -33.25 11.25
N ALA A 69 -22.06 -34.07 10.42
CA ALA A 69 -20.81 -33.68 9.78
C ALA A 69 -20.99 -32.46 8.87
N LYS A 70 -22.13 -32.38 8.18
CA LYS A 70 -22.44 -31.29 7.27
C LYS A 70 -22.66 -29.97 8.03
N GLU A 71 -23.26 -29.99 9.20
CA GLU A 71 -23.39 -28.80 10.05
C GLU A 71 -22.01 -28.25 10.47
N VAL A 72 -21.09 -29.14 10.87
CA VAL A 72 -19.73 -28.77 11.25
C VAL A 72 -18.98 -28.16 10.06
N GLU A 73 -19.06 -28.78 8.88
CA GLU A 73 -18.42 -28.27 7.66
C GLU A 73 -18.96 -26.90 7.26
N ASN A 74 -20.28 -26.70 7.29
CA ASN A 74 -20.90 -25.40 6.96
C ASN A 74 -20.45 -24.30 7.92
N PHE A 75 -20.41 -24.60 9.23
CA PHE A 75 -19.98 -23.63 10.24
C PHE A 75 -18.52 -23.21 10.05
N LEU A 76 -17.63 -24.16 9.78
CA LEU A 76 -16.22 -23.87 9.52
C LEU A 76 -16.05 -23.02 8.26
N PHE A 77 -16.75 -23.38 7.18
CA PHE A 77 -16.74 -22.60 5.94
C PHE A 77 -17.22 -21.16 6.15
N ASP A 78 -18.34 -20.96 6.85
CA ASP A 78 -18.89 -19.64 7.17
C ASP A 78 -17.89 -18.78 7.98
N MET A 79 -17.17 -19.40 8.93
CA MET A 79 -16.16 -18.72 9.74
C MET A 79 -14.94 -18.30 8.91
N GLU A 80 -14.44 -19.17 8.03
CA GLU A 80 -13.32 -18.84 7.14
C GLU A 80 -13.67 -17.65 6.24
N GLN A 81 -14.85 -17.67 5.63
CA GLN A 81 -15.31 -16.57 4.78
C GLN A 81 -15.49 -15.27 5.57
N TYR A 82 -16.01 -15.36 6.79
CA TYR A 82 -16.17 -14.20 7.66
C TYR A 82 -14.82 -13.52 7.98
N PHE A 83 -13.80 -14.29 8.37
CA PHE A 83 -12.49 -13.73 8.73
C PHE A 83 -11.73 -13.19 7.52
N LEU A 84 -11.83 -13.84 6.36
CA LEU A 84 -11.29 -13.35 5.10
C LEU A 84 -11.95 -12.02 4.70
N ALA A 85 -13.28 -11.94 4.77
CA ALA A 85 -14.03 -10.72 4.45
C ALA A 85 -13.77 -9.59 5.45
N ALA A 86 -13.52 -9.93 6.72
CA ALA A 86 -13.20 -8.98 7.78
C ALA A 86 -11.79 -8.39 7.70
N ASN A 87 -11.01 -8.78 6.68
CA ASN A 87 -9.63 -8.37 6.48
C ASN A 87 -8.84 -8.42 7.80
N VAL A 88 -9.10 -9.46 8.62
CA VAL A 88 -8.37 -9.73 9.87
C VAL A 88 -7.03 -10.35 9.50
N VAL A 89 -6.27 -9.61 8.70
CA VAL A 89 -4.88 -9.90 8.40
C VAL A 89 -4.07 -9.15 9.45
N ASP A 90 -3.90 -9.84 10.57
CA ASP A 90 -2.74 -9.69 11.46
C ASP A 90 -2.66 -8.45 12.38
N GLU A 91 -3.65 -8.30 13.26
CA GLU A 91 -3.47 -7.65 14.56
C GLU A 91 -4.06 -8.55 15.66
N ALA A 92 -3.23 -9.51 16.10
CA ALA A 92 -3.36 -10.25 17.35
C ALA A 92 -4.73 -10.86 17.66
N ARG A 93 -4.89 -12.17 17.41
CA ARG A 93 -5.28 -13.22 18.40
C ARG A 93 -6.24 -12.80 19.55
N ARG A 94 -7.21 -11.92 19.26
CA ARG A 94 -8.21 -11.40 20.20
C ARG A 94 -9.58 -11.94 19.79
N CYS A 95 -9.61 -13.19 19.37
CA CYS A 95 -10.72 -14.04 19.73
C CYS A 95 -10.64 -14.25 21.25
N ARG A 96 -11.15 -13.29 22.04
CA ARG A 96 -11.75 -13.69 23.32
C ARG A 96 -12.98 -14.47 22.92
N LEU A 97 -12.77 -15.76 22.62
CA LEU A 97 -13.80 -16.77 22.66
C LEU A 97 -14.36 -16.70 24.08
N ARG A 98 -15.34 -15.82 24.29
CA ARG A 98 -16.18 -15.85 25.46
C ARG A 98 -16.93 -17.16 25.36
N GLN A 99 -16.31 -18.18 25.95
CA GLN A 99 -16.92 -19.35 26.53
C GLN A 99 -18.20 -19.76 25.80
N CYS A 100 -18.03 -20.34 24.61
CA CYS A 100 -19.07 -21.21 24.09
C CYS A 100 -19.08 -22.46 24.97
N ILE A 101 -20.27 -22.72 25.50
CA ILE A 101 -20.68 -23.76 26.44
C ILE A 101 -20.14 -25.14 26.03
#